data_AF-A0A932XPP0-F1
#
_entry.id   AF-A0A932XPP0-F1
#
_cell.length_a   1.000
_cell.length_b   1.000
_cell.length_c   1.000
_cell.angle_alpha   90.00
_cell.angle_beta   90.00
_cell.angle_gamma   90.00
#
_symmetry.space_group_name_H-M   'P 1'
#
loop_
_entity.id
_entity.type
_entity.pdbx_description
1 polymer ?
#
loop_
_entity_poly.entity_id
_entity_poly.type
_entity_poly.pdbx_seq_one_letter_code
_entity_poly.pdbx_strand_id
1 'polypeptide(L)'
;MIQDLIRATLDGREWSWSVIGLFAIVGGLLIRSILLRDILRGIKIRNRSWYKRAQTHYQRRAIVGWWFFILFVFGMMLFWRFETVFLRYLTFFQWMLVFGSLLVLTLFSHLRAYARAIVEAVEENIAADKDI
;
A
#
# COMPACT_ATOMS: atom_id res chain seq x y z
N MET A 1 -1.55 20.22 -27.48
CA MET A 1 -2.55 19.20 -27.13
C MET A 1 -2.35 18.61 -25.74
N ILE A 2 -1.26 17.88 -25.43
CA ILE A 2 -1.03 17.35 -24.06
C ILE A 2 -0.81 18.49 -23.04
N GLN A 3 -0.04 19.52 -23.41
CA GLN A 3 0.22 20.68 -22.54
C GLN A 3 -1.04 21.52 -22.31
N ASP A 4 -1.92 21.64 -23.31
CA ASP A 4 -3.20 22.34 -23.19
C ASP A 4 -4.21 21.52 -22.38
N LEU A 5 -4.17 20.18 -22.49
CA LEU A 5 -4.94 19.30 -21.62
C LEU A 5 -4.49 19.47 -20.17
N ILE A 6 -3.19 19.43 -19.91
CA ILE A 6 -2.59 19.64 -18.57
C ILE A 6 -2.97 21.02 -18.02
N ARG A 7 -2.90 22.09 -18.83
CA ARG A 7 -3.34 23.43 -18.44
C ARG A 7 -4.83 23.49 -18.17
N ALA A 8 -5.69 22.88 -18.98
CA ALA A 8 -7.12 22.82 -18.72
C ALA A 8 -7.47 22.03 -17.44
N THR A 9 -6.74 20.95 -17.12
CA THR A 9 -6.89 20.24 -15.83
C THR A 9 -6.35 21.05 -14.65
N LEU A 10 -5.35 21.90 -14.88
CA LEU A 10 -4.72 22.79 -13.88
C LEU A 10 -5.50 24.10 -13.67
N ASP A 11 -6.18 24.63 -14.68
CA ASP A 11 -6.97 25.87 -14.63
C ASP A 11 -8.42 25.59 -14.20
N GLY A 12 -8.93 24.38 -14.46
CA GLY A 12 -10.17 23.84 -13.91
C GLY A 12 -9.98 23.07 -12.59
N ARG A 13 -9.01 23.47 -11.75
CA ARG A 13 -8.55 22.75 -10.53
C ARG A 13 -9.54 22.78 -9.37
N GLU A 14 -10.82 22.53 -9.63
CA GLU A 14 -11.75 22.03 -8.61
C GLU A 14 -11.75 20.50 -8.55
N TRP A 15 -10.61 19.86 -8.84
CA TRP A 15 -10.47 18.45 -8.50
C TRP A 15 -10.56 18.34 -6.99
N SER A 16 -11.73 17.94 -6.53
CA SER A 16 -12.02 17.75 -5.12
C SER A 16 -10.90 16.88 -4.55
N TRP A 17 -10.33 17.31 -3.43
CA TRP A 17 -9.33 16.57 -2.67
C TRP A 17 -9.77 15.12 -2.40
N SER A 18 -11.08 14.87 -2.37
CA SER A 18 -11.70 13.54 -2.31
C SER A 18 -11.39 12.67 -3.53
N VAL A 19 -11.33 13.25 -4.74
CA VAL A 19 -10.98 12.54 -5.98
C VAL A 19 -9.52 12.11 -5.95
N ILE A 20 -8.62 12.98 -5.51
CA ILE A 20 -7.20 12.65 -5.33
C ILE A 20 -7.03 11.56 -4.28
N GLY A 21 -7.73 11.67 -3.15
CA GLY A 21 -7.78 10.64 -2.12
C GLY A 21 -8.25 9.29 -2.68
N LEU A 22 -9.32 9.29 -3.49
CA LEU A 22 -9.84 8.09 -4.12
C LEU A 22 -8.82 7.47 -5.08
N PHE A 23 -8.16 8.26 -5.93
CA PHE A 23 -7.09 7.76 -6.81
C PHE A 23 -5.91 7.21 -6.02
N ALA A 24 -5.50 7.85 -4.92
CA ALA A 24 -4.43 7.36 -4.06
C ALA A 24 -4.81 6.03 -3.38
N ILE A 25 -6.04 5.92 -2.89
CA ILE A 25 -6.58 4.69 -2.29
C ILE A 25 -6.60 3.56 -3.33
N VAL A 26 -7.27 3.78 -4.46
CA VAL A 26 -7.44 2.77 -5.50
C VAL A 26 -6.09 2.38 -6.07
N GLY A 27 -5.26 3.34 -6.45
CA GLY A 27 -3.93 3.10 -7.00
C GLY A 27 -3.03 2.31 -6.05
N GLY A 28 -2.94 2.71 -4.78
CA GLY A 28 -2.12 2.00 -3.82
C GLY A 28 -2.65 0.61 -3.46
N LEU A 29 -3.97 0.43 -3.37
CA LEU A 29 -4.57 -0.90 -3.17
C LEU A 29 -4.34 -1.82 -4.37
N LEU A 30 -4.39 -1.29 -5.60
CA LEU A 30 -4.09 -2.04 -6.82
C LEU A 30 -2.63 -2.48 -6.86
N ILE A 31 -1.69 -1.57 -6.60
CA ILE A 31 -0.25 -1.89 -6.54
C ILE A 31 0.00 -2.97 -5.48
N ARG A 32 -0.54 -2.79 -4.27
CA ARG A 32 -0.45 -3.79 -3.19
C ARG A 32 -1.03 -5.14 -3.62
N SER A 33 -2.19 -5.13 -4.27
CA SER A 33 -2.87 -6.36 -4.69
C SER A 33 -2.10 -7.11 -5.75
N ILE A 34 -1.57 -6.41 -6.76
CA ILE A 34 -0.73 -7.00 -7.81
C ILE A 34 0.50 -7.66 -7.18
N LEU A 35 1.18 -6.93 -6.29
CA LEU A 35 2.41 -7.37 -5.67
C LEU A 35 2.21 -8.60 -4.75
N LEU A 36 1.12 -8.63 -3.98
CA LEU A 36 0.81 -9.72 -3.06
C LEU A 36 0.12 -10.91 -3.73
N ARG A 37 -0.49 -10.73 -4.91
CA ARG A 37 -1.29 -11.75 -5.59
C ARG A 37 -0.48 -13.01 -5.85
N ASP A 38 0.75 -12.88 -6.31
CA ASP A 38 1.56 -14.02 -6.73
C ASP A 38 2.01 -14.85 -5.52
N ILE A 39 2.38 -14.18 -4.42
CA ILE A 39 2.70 -14.82 -3.15
C ILE A 39 1.49 -15.62 -2.62
N LEU A 40 0.32 -14.97 -2.60
CA LEU A 40 -0.90 -15.60 -2.09
C LEU A 40 -1.36 -16.77 -2.95
N ARG A 41 -1.28 -16.65 -4.28
CA ARG A 41 -1.58 -17.74 -5.21
C ARG A 41 -0.64 -18.92 -5.00
N GLY A 42 0.66 -18.67 -4.87
CA GLY A 42 1.66 -19.72 -4.67
C GLY A 42 1.37 -20.59 -3.44
N ILE A 43 1.04 -19.98 -2.30
CA ILE A 43 0.73 -20.73 -1.07
C ILE A 43 -0.60 -21.45 -1.19
N LYS A 44 -1.63 -20.77 -1.71
CA LYS A 44 -2.98 -21.32 -1.81
C LYS A 44 -3.01 -22.58 -2.68
N ILE A 45 -2.23 -22.62 -3.76
CA ILE A 45 -2.11 -23.78 -4.64
C ILE A 45 -1.42 -24.95 -3.92
N ARG A 46 -0.40 -24.67 -3.10
CA ARG A 46 0.35 -25.72 -2.37
C ARG A 46 -0.46 -26.31 -1.22
N ASN A 47 -1.03 -25.48 -0.35
CA ASN A 47 -1.82 -25.96 0.78
C ASN A 47 -2.81 -24.89 1.27
N ARG A 48 -4.11 -25.21 1.21
CA ARG A 48 -5.19 -24.30 1.63
C ARG A 48 -5.21 -24.05 3.14
N SER A 49 -4.78 -25.01 3.96
CA SER A 49 -4.65 -24.86 5.42
C SER A 49 -3.56 -23.84 5.76
N TRP A 50 -2.38 -23.99 5.14
CA TRP A 50 -1.26 -23.07 5.33
C TRP A 50 -1.61 -21.65 4.91
N TYR A 51 -2.32 -21.52 3.78
CA TYR A 51 -2.85 -20.23 3.32
C TYR A 51 -3.74 -19.55 4.37
N LYS A 52 -4.72 -20.28 4.94
CA LYS A 52 -5.64 -19.72 5.94
C LYS A 52 -4.89 -19.24 7.18
N ARG A 53 -3.96 -20.05 7.72
CA ARG A 53 -3.16 -19.68 8.91
C ARG A 53 -2.24 -18.49 8.63
N ALA A 54 -1.53 -18.50 7.49
CA ALA A 54 -0.69 -17.40 7.07
C ALA A 54 -1.50 -16.10 6.92
N GLN A 55 -2.74 -16.18 6.43
CA GLN A 55 -3.62 -15.01 6.32
C GLN A 55 -4.01 -14.44 7.69
N THR A 56 -4.31 -15.29 8.67
CA THR A 56 -4.61 -14.87 10.06
C THR A 56 -3.41 -14.16 10.70
N HIS A 57 -2.22 -14.75 10.60
CA HIS A 57 -0.98 -14.16 11.14
C HIS A 57 -0.62 -12.85 10.44
N TYR A 58 -0.79 -12.80 9.12
CA TYR A 58 -0.58 -11.59 8.33
C TYR A 58 -1.48 -10.44 8.80
N GLN A 59 -2.78 -10.67 9.01
CA GLN A 59 -3.72 -9.59 9.37
C GLN A 59 -3.29 -8.84 10.63
N ARG A 60 -2.77 -9.56 11.65
CA ARG A 60 -2.26 -8.95 12.88
C ARG A 60 -1.02 -8.07 12.64
N ARG A 61 -0.18 -8.44 11.67
CA ARG A 61 1.11 -7.78 11.39
C ARG A 61 1.03 -6.69 10.33
N ALA A 62 0.00 -6.74 9.51
CA ALA A 62 -0.22 -5.79 8.41
C ALA A 62 -0.50 -4.36 8.88
N ILE A 63 -0.80 -4.16 10.17
CA ILE A 63 -1.15 -2.85 10.75
C ILE A 63 -0.09 -1.78 10.46
N VAL A 64 1.20 -2.14 10.49
CA VAL A 64 2.29 -1.20 10.21
C VAL A 64 2.26 -0.73 8.75
N GLY A 65 2.00 -1.63 7.80
CA GLY A 65 1.86 -1.27 6.38
C GLY A 65 0.66 -0.36 6.14
N TRP A 66 -0.44 -0.60 6.86
CA TRP A 66 -1.63 0.25 6.81
C TRP A 66 -1.40 1.65 7.36
N TRP A 67 -0.60 1.81 8.42
CA TRP A 67 -0.23 3.14 8.93
C TRP A 67 0.50 3.98 7.88
N PHE A 68 1.53 3.42 7.23
CA PHE A 68 2.21 4.11 6.14
C PHE A 68 1.27 4.42 4.97
N PHE A 69 0.30 3.53 4.70
CA PHE A 69 -0.64 3.73 3.61
C PHE A 69 -1.62 4.88 3.89
N ILE A 70 -2.13 4.95 5.11
CA ILE A 70 -3.00 6.04 5.57
C ILE A 70 -2.24 7.36 5.53
N LEU A 71 -0.99 7.39 5.99
CA LEU A 71 -0.14 8.58 5.92
C LEU A 71 0.11 9.02 4.47
N PHE A 72 0.34 8.09 3.56
CA PHE A 72 0.47 8.37 2.13
C PHE A 72 -0.82 9.00 1.57
N VAL A 73 -1.99 8.37 1.78
CA VAL A 73 -3.27 8.86 1.25
C VAL A 73 -3.62 10.22 1.84
N PHE A 74 -3.57 10.36 3.17
CA PHE A 74 -3.90 11.60 3.85
C PHE A 74 -2.92 12.72 3.50
N GLY A 75 -1.63 12.39 3.40
CA GLY A 75 -0.60 13.31 2.96
C GLY A 75 -0.84 13.83 1.54
N MET A 76 -1.20 12.95 0.59
CA MET A 76 -1.56 13.34 -0.77
C MET A 76 -2.79 14.25 -0.81
N MET A 77 -3.82 13.94 0.00
CA MET A 77 -5.03 14.77 0.10
C MET A 77 -4.73 16.15 0.68
N LEU A 78 -3.95 16.22 1.75
CA LEU A 78 -3.54 17.49 2.37
C LEU A 78 -2.64 18.31 1.46
N PHE A 79 -1.67 17.67 0.81
CA PHE A 79 -0.79 18.30 -0.16
C PHE A 79 -1.58 18.93 -1.29
N TRP A 80 -2.58 18.22 -1.83
CA TRP A 80 -3.44 18.76 -2.87
C TRP A 80 -4.33 19.90 -2.35
N ARG A 81 -4.88 19.78 -1.14
CA ARG A 81 -5.78 20.79 -0.55
C ARG A 81 -5.07 22.09 -0.17
N PHE A 82 -3.83 21.98 0.31
CA PHE A 82 -3.04 23.07 0.88
C PHE A 82 -1.70 23.24 0.15
N GLU A 83 -1.69 23.03 -1.16
CA GLU A 83 -0.49 22.99 -2.00
C GLU A 83 0.45 24.18 -1.74
N THR A 84 -0.10 25.39 -1.65
CA THR A 84 0.68 26.62 -1.39
C THR A 84 1.43 26.61 -0.06
N VAL A 85 0.87 25.97 0.97
CA VAL A 85 1.51 25.83 2.30
C VAL A 85 2.63 24.81 2.22
N PHE A 86 2.40 23.66 1.59
CA PHE A 86 3.39 22.59 1.48
C PHE A 86 4.57 22.97 0.58
N LEU A 87 4.30 23.68 -0.53
CA LEU A 87 5.33 24.14 -1.46
C LEU A 87 6.25 25.22 -0.89
N ARG A 88 5.89 25.83 0.26
CA ARG A 88 6.77 26.74 1.00
C ARG A 88 7.95 26.01 1.65
N TYR A 89 7.78 24.74 2.01
CA TYR A 89 8.79 23.96 2.73
C TYR A 89 9.63 23.08 1.81
N LEU A 90 8.99 22.41 0.85
CA LEU A 90 9.66 21.52 -0.11
C LEU A 90 9.09 21.75 -1.51
N THR A 91 9.92 21.52 -2.52
CA THR A 91 9.49 21.52 -3.92
C THR A 91 8.50 20.38 -4.21
N PHE A 92 7.72 20.52 -5.28
CA PHE A 92 6.80 19.48 -5.74
C PHE A 92 7.49 18.11 -5.89
N PHE A 93 8.68 18.08 -6.51
CA PHE A 93 9.46 16.85 -6.69
C PHE A 93 9.88 16.20 -5.37
N GLN A 94 10.26 17.01 -4.37
CA GLN A 94 10.62 16.49 -3.04
C GLN A 94 9.41 15.89 -2.33
N TRP A 95 8.22 16.51 -2.41
CA TRP A 95 6.98 15.92 -1.87
C TRP A 95 6.61 14.62 -2.58
N MET A 96 6.76 14.55 -3.90
CA MET A 96 6.56 13.30 -4.65
C MET A 96 7.51 12.19 -4.19
N LEU A 97 8.77 12.50 -3.86
CA LEU A 97 9.72 11.54 -3.29
C LEU A 97 9.30 11.08 -1.88
N VAL A 98 8.81 12.00 -1.04
CA VAL A 98 8.28 11.67 0.30
C VAL A 98 7.09 10.71 0.18
N PHE A 99 6.11 11.03 -0.65
CA PHE A 99 4.94 10.17 -0.87
C PHE A 99 5.30 8.84 -1.52
N GLY A 100 6.21 8.85 -2.50
CA GLY A 100 6.75 7.64 -3.10
C GLY A 100 7.44 6.73 -2.06
N SER A 101 8.22 7.32 -1.15
CA SER A 101 8.89 6.59 -0.07
C SER A 101 7.88 5.98 0.91
N LEU A 102 6.81 6.71 1.29
CA LEU A 102 5.74 6.17 2.12
C LEU A 102 5.05 4.97 1.45
N LEU A 103 4.77 5.06 0.14
CA LEU A 103 4.17 3.95 -0.60
C LEU A 103 5.12 2.74 -0.65
N VAL A 104 6.41 2.93 -0.88
CA VAL A 104 7.42 1.85 -0.83
C VAL A 104 7.46 1.20 0.56
N LEU A 105 7.44 1.99 1.63
CA LEU A 105 7.41 1.50 3.01
C LEU A 105 6.14 0.68 3.29
N THR A 106 4.97 1.13 2.83
CA THR A 106 3.73 0.35 2.88
C THR A 106 3.91 -1.03 2.27
N LEU A 107 4.44 -1.11 1.05
CA LEU A 107 4.60 -2.37 0.32
C LEU A 107 5.62 -3.28 1.02
N PHE A 108 6.76 -2.73 1.42
CA PHE A 108 7.80 -3.46 2.14
C PHE A 108 7.29 -4.03 3.48
N SER A 109 6.53 -3.24 4.25
CA SER A 109 5.91 -3.69 5.49
C SER A 109 4.92 -4.84 5.25
N HIS A 110 4.10 -4.76 4.21
CA HIS A 110 3.17 -5.85 3.87
C HIS A 110 3.90 -7.12 3.42
N LEU A 111 4.95 -6.99 2.61
CA LEU A 111 5.79 -8.10 2.19
C LEU A 111 6.44 -8.79 3.40
N ARG A 112 7.05 -8.02 4.29
CA ARG A 112 7.68 -8.53 5.51
C ARG A 112 6.66 -9.21 6.43
N ALA A 113 5.47 -8.62 6.58
CA ALA A 113 4.39 -9.20 7.36
C ALA A 113 3.96 -10.56 6.78
N TYR A 114 3.82 -10.66 5.46
CA TYR A 114 3.51 -11.93 4.79
C TYR A 114 4.62 -12.96 4.92
N ALA A 115 5.87 -12.59 4.64
CA ALA A 115 7.00 -13.51 4.73
C ALA A 115 7.07 -14.19 6.09
N ARG A 116 6.94 -13.41 7.18
CA ARG A 116 6.94 -13.96 8.55
C ARG A 116 5.70 -14.81 8.84
N ALA A 117 4.53 -14.37 8.39
CA ALA A 117 3.29 -15.13 8.58
C ALA A 117 3.30 -16.49 7.87
N ILE A 118 3.99 -16.58 6.73
CA ILE A 118 4.18 -17.83 5.99
C ILE A 118 5.09 -18.78 6.77
N VAL A 119 6.24 -18.29 7.24
CA VAL A 119 7.18 -19.09 8.04
C VAL A 119 6.49 -19.68 9.26
N GLU A 120 5.78 -18.85 10.04
CA GLU A 120 5.05 -19.33 11.22
C GLU A 120 3.94 -20.32 10.87
N ALA A 121 3.19 -20.06 9.79
CA ALA A 121 2.18 -21.02 9.35
C ALA A 121 2.80 -22.37 8.97
N VAL A 122 3.96 -22.39 8.32
CA VAL A 122 4.66 -23.64 7.98
C VAL A 122 5.18 -24.34 9.23
N GLU A 123 5.84 -23.61 10.14
CA GLU A 123 6.35 -24.16 11.41
C GLU A 123 5.24 -24.79 12.26
N GLU A 124 4.11 -24.10 12.42
CA GLU A 124 2.96 -24.62 13.18
C GLU A 124 2.35 -25.88 12.55
N ASN A 125 2.34 -26.01 11.21
CA ASN A 125 1.82 -27.21 10.57
C ASN A 125 2.80 -28.37 10.65
N ILE A 126 4.11 -28.13 10.53
CA ILE A 126 5.13 -29.17 10.73
C ILE A 126 5.10 -29.70 12.17
N ALA A 127 4.90 -28.82 13.16
CA ALA A 127 4.73 -29.24 14.55
C ALA A 127 3.48 -30.11 14.74
N ALA A 128 2.34 -29.68 14.19
CA ALA A 128 1.09 -30.44 14.27
C ALA A 128 1.17 -31.82 13.59
N ASP A 129 1.93 -31.97 12.51
CA ASP A 129 2.12 -33.26 11.83
C ASP A 129 3.04 -34.22 12.62
N LYS A 130 3.88 -33.73 13.54
CA LYS A 130 4.76 -34.56 14.39
C LYS A 130 4.08 -35.09 15.65
N ASP A 131 2.98 -34.46 16.05
CA ASP A 131 2.21 -34.82 17.25
C ASP A 131 1.09 -35.85 16.98
N ILE A 132 1.01 -36.38 15.75
CA ILE A 132 0.08 -37.42 15.28
C ILE A 132 0.86 -38.72 15.06
#